data_AF-A0A380TXY1-F1
#
_entry.id   AF-A0A380TXY1-F1
#
_cell.length_a   1.000
_cell.length_b   1.000
_cell.length_c   1.000
_cell.angle_alpha   90.00
_cell.angle_beta   90.00
_cell.angle_gamma   90.00
#
_symmetry.space_group_name_H-M   'P 1'
#
loop_
_entity.id
_entity.type
_entity.pdbx_description
1 polymer ?
#
loop_
_entity_poly.entity_id
_entity_poly.type
_entity_poly.pdbx_seq_one_letter_code
_entity_poly.pdbx_strand_id
1 'polypeptide(L)'
;MISEKDKQAILNGAYCVSRKGYKCKFVGNAANTDDYTHTFIYLNKEGLIYTLMKLNHNFKNYEKMDSDFDVVGLWEDKPEPFNLDKALAGEPVMVRSGKKAYITAMPPEYKGQYPLMGYVVEPENVNGIESYSWTLKGRSSLRTQSHQYDIVGMWKEPESVSNTVTLTLPCSLREPKDAMWVVYPYGCNKSVYGKDITSDIFAQGPYFASKADAQAWFDAMQNNRR
;
A
#
# COMPACT_ATOMS: atom_id res chain seq x y z
N MET A 1 7.22 -1.65 -2.74
CA MET A 1 7.74 -1.00 -1.52
C MET A 1 6.55 -0.84 -0.58
N ILE A 2 6.67 -1.24 0.69
CA ILE A 2 5.54 -1.21 1.64
C ILE A 2 5.16 0.23 1.98
N SER A 3 3.86 0.55 2.07
CA SER A 3 3.41 1.92 2.33
C SER A 3 3.71 2.34 3.78
N GLU A 4 3.87 3.64 4.05
CA GLU A 4 4.11 4.14 5.42
C GLU A 4 2.93 3.82 6.36
N LYS A 5 1.70 3.81 5.84
CA LYS A 5 0.51 3.37 6.58
C LYS A 5 0.65 1.93 7.04
N ASP A 6 1.06 1.04 6.14
CA ASP A 6 1.23 -0.39 6.45
C ASP A 6 2.42 -0.61 7.39
N LYS A 7 3.50 0.16 7.24
CA LYS A 7 4.61 0.15 8.20
C LYS A 7 4.13 0.49 9.60
N GLN A 8 3.34 1.56 9.73
CA GLN A 8 2.78 1.96 11.02
C GLN A 8 1.86 0.87 11.60
N ALA A 9 1.01 0.25 10.78
CA ALA A 9 0.16 -0.86 11.21
C ALA A 9 0.98 -2.05 11.72
N ILE A 10 2.06 -2.41 11.02
CA ILE A 10 2.98 -3.47 11.42
C ILE A 10 3.67 -3.15 12.75
N LEU A 11 4.20 -1.93 12.90
CA LEU A 11 4.82 -1.48 14.15
C LEU A 11 3.83 -1.44 15.31
N ASN A 12 2.55 -1.19 15.03
CA ASN A 12 1.45 -1.25 15.99
C ASN A 12 0.97 -2.69 16.28
N GLY A 13 1.63 -3.71 15.73
CA GLY A 13 1.40 -5.11 16.05
C GLY A 13 0.50 -5.88 15.09
N ALA A 14 0.20 -5.32 13.91
CA ALA A 14 -0.46 -6.07 12.84
C ALA A 14 0.41 -7.25 12.37
N TYR A 15 -0.24 -8.33 11.92
CA TYR A 15 0.46 -9.42 11.25
C TYR A 15 0.88 -8.97 9.84
N CYS A 16 2.07 -9.38 9.44
CA CYS A 16 2.64 -9.12 8.13
C CYS A 16 2.96 -10.41 7.40
N VAL A 17 3.27 -10.27 6.11
CA VAL A 17 3.69 -11.36 5.24
C VAL A 17 5.11 -11.12 4.74
N SER A 18 5.93 -12.17 4.80
CA SER A 18 7.27 -12.11 4.23
C SER A 18 7.27 -12.37 2.72
N ARG A 19 8.37 -12.08 2.04
CA ARG A 19 8.55 -12.37 0.61
C ARG A 19 8.40 -13.85 0.26
N LYS A 20 8.69 -14.75 1.20
CA LYS A 20 8.44 -16.20 1.07
C LYS A 20 7.01 -16.62 1.40
N GLY A 21 6.19 -15.71 1.93
CA GLY A 21 4.80 -15.96 2.31
C GLY A 21 4.63 -16.43 3.75
N TYR A 22 5.66 -16.28 4.60
CA TYR A 22 5.54 -16.57 6.02
C TYR A 22 4.67 -15.53 6.71
N LYS A 23 3.88 -15.96 7.69
CA LYS A 23 3.19 -15.05 8.61
C LYS A 23 4.22 -14.54 9.61
N CYS A 24 4.37 -13.25 9.73
CA CYS A 24 5.30 -12.64 10.67
C CYS A 24 4.65 -11.52 11.48
N LYS A 25 5.28 -11.13 12.58
CA LYS A 25 4.79 -10.07 13.46
C LYS A 25 5.96 -9.33 14.09
N PHE A 26 5.87 -8.00 14.11
CA PHE A 26 6.81 -7.17 14.84
C PHE A 26 6.63 -7.36 16.34
N VAL A 27 7.73 -7.51 17.09
CA VAL A 27 7.71 -7.76 18.53
C VAL A 27 8.50 -6.74 19.34
N GLY A 28 9.15 -5.78 18.69
CA GLY A 28 9.88 -4.70 19.36
C GLY A 28 11.24 -4.41 18.73
N ASN A 29 11.90 -3.39 19.26
CA ASN A 29 13.22 -2.98 18.80
C ASN A 29 14.33 -3.69 19.59
N ALA A 30 15.40 -4.08 18.90
CA ALA A 30 16.62 -4.57 19.53
C ALA A 30 17.37 -3.40 20.17
N ALA A 31 18.01 -3.64 21.33
CA ALA A 31 18.68 -2.61 22.12
C ALA A 31 19.99 -2.06 21.51
N ASN A 32 20.48 -2.62 20.41
CA ASN A 32 21.79 -2.27 19.83
C ASN A 32 21.62 -1.46 18.54
N THR A 33 22.48 -0.47 18.39
CA THR A 33 22.46 0.67 17.44
C THR A 33 22.82 0.33 15.98
N ASP A 34 22.64 -0.91 15.54
CA ASP A 34 22.88 -1.27 14.14
C ASP A 34 21.64 -0.94 13.29
N ASP A 35 21.81 -0.83 11.97
CA ASP A 35 20.71 -0.51 11.03
C ASP A 35 19.53 -1.50 11.06
N TYR A 36 19.68 -2.64 11.76
CA TYR A 36 18.70 -3.74 11.91
C TYR A 36 18.02 -3.72 13.28
N THR A 37 17.24 -2.67 13.53
CA THR A 37 16.61 -2.42 14.82
C THR A 37 15.32 -3.19 15.06
N HIS A 38 14.59 -3.61 14.02
CA HIS A 38 13.25 -4.16 14.19
C HIS A 38 13.26 -5.68 14.32
N THR A 39 12.73 -6.21 15.42
CA THR A 39 12.65 -7.65 15.65
C THR A 39 11.29 -8.21 15.22
N PHE A 40 11.32 -9.26 14.42
CA PHE A 40 10.14 -9.96 13.92
C PHE A 40 10.16 -11.43 14.29
N ILE A 41 9.03 -11.96 14.72
CA ILE A 41 8.79 -13.40 14.79
C ILE A 41 8.16 -13.89 13.50
N TYR A 42 8.57 -15.07 13.06
CA TYR A 42 8.05 -15.76 11.89
C TYR A 42 7.34 -17.02 12.36
N LEU A 43 6.15 -17.27 11.83
CA LEU A 43 5.31 -18.39 12.23
C LEU A 43 5.29 -19.47 11.16
N ASN A 44 5.27 -20.74 11.59
CA ASN A 44 4.99 -21.88 10.71
C ASN A 44 3.49 -22.01 10.40
N LYS A 45 3.10 -23.06 9.69
CA LYS A 45 1.70 -23.28 9.27
C LYS A 45 0.77 -23.57 10.46
N GLU A 46 1.34 -24.10 11.54
CA GLU A 46 0.67 -24.41 12.80
C GLU A 46 0.57 -23.19 13.74
N GLY A 47 1.11 -22.03 13.32
CA GLY A 47 1.08 -20.80 14.11
C GLY A 47 2.14 -20.73 15.21
N LEU A 48 3.07 -21.69 15.28
CA LEU A 48 4.19 -21.70 16.20
C LEU A 48 5.34 -20.85 15.67
N ILE A 49 6.15 -20.29 16.57
CA ILE A 49 7.34 -19.54 16.20
C ILE A 49 8.32 -20.47 15.49
N TYR A 50 8.58 -20.19 14.23
CA TYR A 50 9.54 -20.86 13.38
C TYR A 50 10.94 -20.24 13.54
N THR A 51 11.04 -18.92 13.50
CA THR A 51 12.31 -18.19 13.66
C THR A 51 12.07 -16.75 14.09
N LEU A 52 13.16 -16.05 14.42
CA LEU A 52 13.20 -14.63 14.73
C LEU A 52 14.23 -13.95 13.82
N MET A 53 13.84 -12.82 13.24
CA MET A 53 14.66 -12.05 12.31
C MET A 53 14.79 -10.61 12.79
N LYS A 54 15.98 -10.03 12.59
CA LYS A 54 16.21 -8.60 12.74
C LYS A 54 16.18 -7.96 11.36
N LEU A 55 15.30 -7.01 11.16
CA LEU A 55 15.11 -6.30 9.90
C LEU A 55 15.45 -4.82 10.09
N ASN A 56 15.88 -4.18 9.01
CA ASN A 56 16.15 -2.76 9.02
C ASN A 56 14.87 -1.90 9.04
N HIS A 57 15.01 -0.58 9.03
CA HIS A 57 13.88 0.36 9.01
C HIS A 57 12.96 0.24 7.78
N ASN A 58 13.41 -0.44 6.72
CA ASN A 58 12.62 -0.78 5.54
C ASN A 58 12.09 -2.23 5.57
N PHE A 59 12.18 -2.88 6.73
CA PHE A 59 11.83 -4.29 6.95
C PHE A 59 12.51 -5.27 5.99
N LYS A 60 13.76 -4.97 5.62
CA LYS A 60 14.61 -5.90 4.87
C LYS A 60 15.59 -6.61 5.79
N ASN A 61 15.87 -7.87 5.48
CA ASN A 61 16.89 -8.67 6.17
C ASN A 61 18.31 -8.36 5.65
N TYR A 62 18.42 -7.92 4.40
CA TYR A 62 19.65 -7.37 3.84
C TYR A 62 19.33 -6.08 3.09
N GLU A 63 20.16 -5.05 3.27
CA GLU A 63 19.97 -3.75 2.62
C GLU A 63 20.04 -3.86 1.09
N LYS A 64 21.08 -4.54 0.59
CA LYS A 64 21.43 -4.57 -0.85
C LYS A 64 20.85 -5.74 -1.63
N MET A 65 20.21 -6.70 -0.98
CA MET A 65 19.65 -7.88 -1.65
C MET A 65 18.30 -8.26 -1.06
N ASP A 66 17.45 -8.86 -1.87
CA ASP A 66 16.16 -9.36 -1.42
C ASP A 66 16.33 -10.68 -0.67
N SER A 67 15.61 -10.80 0.44
CA SER A 67 15.59 -12.00 1.27
C SER A 67 14.19 -12.61 1.34
N ASP A 68 14.13 -13.92 1.49
CA ASP A 68 12.91 -14.68 1.80
C ASP A 68 12.20 -14.14 3.08
N PHE A 69 12.96 -13.46 3.95
CA PHE A 69 12.53 -12.86 5.21
C PHE A 69 12.33 -11.33 5.13
N ASP A 70 12.30 -10.73 3.95
CA ASP A 70 11.85 -9.34 3.85
C ASP A 70 10.34 -9.29 4.09
N VAL A 71 9.87 -8.31 4.86
CA VAL A 71 8.43 -8.06 4.99
C VAL A 71 7.97 -7.24 3.79
N VAL A 72 6.93 -7.73 3.11
CA VAL A 72 6.47 -7.14 1.84
C VAL A 72 5.05 -6.57 1.90
N GLY A 73 4.31 -6.82 2.98
CA GLY A 73 2.95 -6.31 3.17
C GLY A 73 2.30 -6.77 4.46
N LEU A 74 1.03 -6.43 4.67
CA LEU A 74 0.23 -6.96 5.76
C LEU A 74 -0.17 -8.41 5.46
N TRP A 75 -0.49 -9.18 6.50
CA TRP A 75 -0.93 -10.57 6.31
C TRP A 75 -2.29 -10.67 5.61
N GLU A 76 -3.14 -9.65 5.74
CA GLU A 76 -4.39 -9.54 4.98
C GLU A 76 -4.14 -9.35 3.48
N ASP A 77 -3.03 -8.69 3.12
CA ASP A 77 -2.52 -8.58 1.76
C ASP A 77 -1.88 -9.87 1.26
N LYS A 78 -1.87 -10.95 2.05
CA LYS A 78 -1.35 -12.23 1.59
C LYS A 78 -2.09 -12.62 0.31
N PRO A 79 -1.36 -12.88 -0.78
CA PRO A 79 -1.96 -13.31 -2.03
C PRO A 79 -2.69 -14.63 -1.79
N GLU A 80 -3.83 -14.78 -2.45
CA GLU A 80 -4.50 -16.07 -2.51
C GLU A 80 -3.53 -17.12 -3.07
N PRO A 81 -3.53 -18.37 -2.57
CA PRO A 81 -2.68 -19.42 -3.11
C PRO A 81 -2.85 -19.56 -4.62
N PHE A 82 -1.77 -19.85 -5.34
CA PHE A 82 -1.80 -19.98 -6.79
C PHE A 82 -2.81 -21.06 -7.22
N ASN A 83 -3.75 -20.66 -8.08
CA ASN A 83 -4.76 -21.53 -8.67
C ASN A 83 -4.58 -21.53 -10.20
N LEU A 84 -4.16 -22.68 -10.72
CA LEU A 84 -3.85 -22.83 -12.14
C LEU A 84 -5.08 -22.63 -13.04
N ASP A 85 -6.23 -23.18 -12.65
CA ASP A 85 -7.44 -23.12 -13.46
C ASP A 85 -7.94 -21.68 -13.59
N LYS A 86 -7.95 -20.92 -12.49
CA LYS A 86 -8.27 -19.49 -12.50
C LYS A 86 -7.28 -18.69 -13.36
N ALA A 87 -6.00 -18.98 -13.21
CA ALA A 87 -4.96 -18.28 -13.96
C ALA A 87 -5.07 -18.54 -15.47
N LEU A 88 -5.37 -19.78 -15.88
CA LEU A 88 -5.63 -20.14 -17.27
C LEU A 88 -6.97 -19.61 -17.80
N ALA A 89 -7.93 -19.31 -16.92
CA ALA A 89 -9.15 -18.58 -17.26
C ALA A 89 -8.91 -17.06 -17.48
N GLY A 90 -7.66 -16.59 -17.33
CA GLY A 90 -7.25 -15.20 -17.55
C GLY A 90 -7.18 -14.35 -16.29
N GLU A 91 -7.43 -14.91 -15.10
CA GLU A 91 -7.20 -14.19 -13.85
C GLU A 91 -5.69 -13.93 -13.64
N PRO A 92 -5.29 -12.72 -13.21
CA PRO A 92 -3.90 -12.39 -13.01
C PRO A 92 -3.30 -13.14 -11.81
N VAL A 93 -2.00 -13.38 -11.89
CA VAL A 93 -1.20 -13.97 -10.81
C VAL A 93 -0.20 -12.96 -10.27
N MET A 94 0.29 -13.22 -9.06
CA MET A 94 1.35 -12.43 -8.43
C MET A 94 2.65 -13.22 -8.42
N VAL A 95 3.72 -12.63 -8.96
CA VAL A 95 5.07 -13.17 -8.85
C VAL A 95 5.74 -12.73 -7.55
N ARG A 96 6.80 -13.43 -7.12
CA ARG A 96 7.49 -13.21 -5.84
C ARG A 96 8.03 -11.79 -5.66
N SER A 97 8.33 -11.08 -6.75
CA SER A 97 8.72 -9.66 -6.74
C SER A 97 7.56 -8.72 -6.39
N GLY A 98 6.32 -9.22 -6.26
CA GLY A 98 5.13 -8.44 -6.01
C GLY A 98 4.52 -7.82 -7.28
N LYS A 99 4.99 -8.23 -8.47
CA LYS A 99 4.47 -7.76 -9.76
C LYS A 99 3.28 -8.62 -10.22
N LYS A 100 2.38 -7.99 -10.98
CA LYS A 100 1.24 -8.64 -11.64
C LYS A 100 1.72 -9.39 -12.87
N ALA A 101 1.17 -10.56 -13.16
CA ALA A 101 1.50 -11.35 -14.34
C ALA A 101 0.26 -12.05 -14.90
N TYR A 102 0.32 -12.39 -16.19
CA TYR A 102 -0.70 -13.18 -16.88
C TYR A 102 -0.04 -14.39 -17.54
N ILE A 103 -0.73 -15.52 -17.55
CA ILE A 103 -0.20 -16.78 -18.08
C ILE A 103 -1.18 -17.44 -19.03
N THR A 104 -0.64 -18.29 -19.89
CA THR A 104 -1.36 -19.21 -20.78
C THR A 104 -0.64 -20.56 -20.80
N ALA A 105 -1.36 -21.59 -21.22
CA ALA A 105 -0.80 -22.91 -21.42
C ALA A 105 -0.12 -23.00 -22.80
N MET A 106 1.02 -23.69 -22.84
CA MET A 106 1.64 -24.11 -24.10
C MET A 106 0.77 -25.17 -24.79
N PRO A 107 0.92 -25.37 -26.12
CA PRO A 107 0.20 -26.40 -26.85
C PRO A 107 0.41 -27.81 -26.25
N PRO A 108 -0.58 -28.72 -26.33
CA PRO A 108 -0.48 -30.07 -25.76
C PRO A 108 0.73 -30.89 -26.22
N GLU A 109 1.26 -30.59 -27.41
CA GLU A 109 2.43 -31.24 -28.00
C GLU A 109 3.73 -30.83 -27.31
N TYR A 110 3.73 -29.70 -26.58
CA TYR A 110 4.89 -29.20 -25.87
C TYR A 110 5.18 -30.05 -24.62
N LYS A 111 6.31 -30.75 -24.64
CA LYS A 111 6.76 -31.63 -23.54
C LYS A 111 7.88 -31.02 -22.69
N GLY A 112 8.11 -29.71 -22.80
CA GLY A 112 9.15 -29.02 -22.05
C GLY A 112 8.80 -28.86 -20.56
N GLN A 113 9.81 -28.53 -19.75
CA GLN A 113 9.67 -28.42 -18.30
C GLN A 113 8.83 -27.21 -17.83
N TYR A 114 8.62 -26.23 -18.70
CA TYR A 114 7.87 -25.01 -18.42
C TYR A 114 6.66 -24.91 -19.36
N PRO A 115 5.58 -25.66 -19.10
CA PRO A 115 4.39 -25.70 -19.96
C PRO A 115 3.48 -24.47 -19.82
N LEU A 116 3.81 -23.51 -18.97
CA LEU A 116 3.12 -22.23 -18.87
C LEU A 116 4.00 -21.13 -19.45
N MET A 117 3.42 -20.21 -20.21
CA MET A 117 4.11 -19.03 -20.74
C MET A 117 3.24 -17.79 -20.54
N GLY A 118 3.83 -16.62 -20.50
CA GLY A 118 3.09 -15.39 -20.25
C GLY A 118 4.02 -14.22 -20.02
N TYR A 119 3.53 -13.18 -19.35
CA TYR A 119 4.28 -11.95 -19.16
C TYR A 119 4.06 -11.33 -17.78
N VAL A 120 5.07 -10.59 -17.31
CA VAL A 120 5.01 -9.81 -16.09
C VAL A 120 4.74 -8.35 -16.47
N VAL A 121 3.79 -7.72 -15.77
CA VAL A 121 3.45 -6.30 -15.96
C VAL A 121 4.47 -5.46 -15.21
N GLU A 122 5.20 -4.65 -15.96
CA GLU A 122 6.22 -3.72 -15.47
C GLU A 122 5.75 -2.30 -15.76
N PRO A 123 5.21 -1.56 -14.76
CA PRO A 123 4.63 -0.22 -15.00
C PRO A 123 5.63 0.78 -15.57
N GLU A 124 6.92 0.62 -15.27
CA GLU A 124 7.99 1.51 -15.69
C GLU A 124 8.62 1.11 -17.02
N ASN A 125 8.33 -0.11 -17.52
CA ASN A 125 8.88 -0.59 -18.78
C ASN A 125 7.93 -0.26 -19.95
N VAL A 126 7.99 1.00 -20.39
CA VAL A 126 7.17 1.51 -21.50
C VAL A 126 7.58 0.89 -22.85
N ASN A 127 8.76 0.25 -22.92
CA ASN A 127 9.39 -0.18 -24.17
C ASN A 127 9.35 -1.69 -24.42
N GLY A 128 8.77 -2.50 -23.53
CA GLY A 128 8.67 -3.94 -23.76
C GLY A 128 7.88 -4.72 -22.72
N ILE A 129 7.26 -5.81 -23.19
CA ILE A 129 6.62 -6.82 -22.34
C ILE A 129 7.62 -7.97 -22.15
N GLU A 130 8.10 -8.17 -20.92
CA GLU A 130 8.98 -9.29 -20.62
C GLU A 130 8.18 -10.58 -20.49
N SER A 131 8.49 -11.54 -21.35
CA SER A 131 7.86 -12.86 -21.36
C SER A 131 8.66 -13.86 -20.54
N TYR A 132 7.95 -14.69 -19.79
CA TYR A 132 8.51 -15.72 -18.92
C TYR A 132 7.78 -17.04 -19.12
N SER A 133 8.45 -18.13 -18.72
CA SER A 133 7.86 -19.46 -18.70
C SER A 133 7.92 -20.07 -17.31
N TRP A 134 6.90 -20.84 -16.96
CA TRP A 134 6.75 -21.44 -15.63
C TRP A 134 6.37 -22.92 -15.70
N THR A 135 6.74 -23.63 -14.65
CA THR A 135 6.21 -24.97 -14.36
C THR A 135 4.73 -24.89 -14.00
N LEU A 136 4.00 -26.02 -14.02
CA LEU A 136 2.60 -26.08 -13.53
C LEU A 136 2.42 -25.64 -12.07
N LYS A 137 3.50 -25.60 -11.29
CA LYS A 137 3.53 -25.11 -9.91
C LYS A 137 3.98 -23.65 -9.79
N GLY A 138 4.10 -22.94 -10.91
CA GLY A 138 4.44 -21.53 -10.93
C GLY A 138 5.92 -21.20 -10.76
N ARG A 139 6.83 -22.18 -10.82
CA ARG A 139 8.28 -21.91 -10.74
C ARG A 139 8.85 -21.43 -12.06
N SER A 140 9.57 -20.31 -12.08
CA SER A 140 10.20 -19.76 -13.30
C SER A 140 11.59 -20.33 -13.55
N SER A 141 12.20 -20.93 -12.53
CA SER A 141 13.49 -21.60 -12.64
C SER A 141 13.50 -22.85 -11.76
N LEU A 142 13.92 -23.97 -12.35
CA LEU A 142 14.14 -25.23 -11.64
C LEU A 142 15.50 -25.27 -10.92
N ARG A 143 16.43 -24.37 -11.26
CA ARG A 143 17.79 -24.33 -10.70
C ARG A 143 17.87 -23.56 -9.39
N THR A 144 17.01 -22.55 -9.21
CA THR A 144 17.00 -21.70 -8.02
C THR A 144 15.84 -22.08 -7.11
N GLN A 145 16.04 -22.03 -5.79
CA GLN A 145 14.98 -22.39 -4.84
C GLN A 145 13.87 -21.33 -4.80
N SER A 146 14.23 -20.06 -4.90
CA SER A 146 13.32 -18.91 -4.90
C SER A 146 13.73 -17.91 -5.98
N HIS A 147 13.10 -17.99 -7.15
CA HIS A 147 13.29 -17.00 -8.20
C HIS A 147 12.33 -15.82 -7.98
N GLN A 148 12.75 -14.59 -8.29
CA GLN A 148 11.93 -13.39 -8.14
C GLN A 148 10.66 -13.41 -9.00
N TYR A 149 10.65 -14.21 -10.06
CA TYR A 149 9.51 -14.39 -10.95
C TYR A 149 8.71 -15.67 -10.70
N ASP A 150 9.00 -16.42 -9.62
CA ASP A 150 8.12 -17.53 -9.23
C ASP A 150 6.72 -16.96 -8.92
N ILE A 151 5.67 -17.61 -9.43
CA ILE A 151 4.29 -17.32 -9.06
C ILE A 151 4.07 -17.78 -7.63
N VAL A 152 3.67 -16.85 -6.77
CA VAL A 152 3.46 -17.08 -5.33
C VAL A 152 1.98 -17.04 -4.94
N GLY A 153 1.11 -16.61 -5.84
CA GLY A 153 -0.33 -16.59 -5.61
C GLY A 153 -1.13 -15.98 -6.75
N MET A 154 -2.44 -15.87 -6.56
CA MET A 154 -3.32 -15.06 -7.40
C MET A 154 -3.12 -13.58 -7.08
N TRP A 155 -3.23 -12.71 -8.09
CA TRP A 155 -3.17 -11.28 -7.90
C TRP A 155 -4.44 -10.79 -7.20
N LYS A 156 -4.27 -10.01 -6.14
CA LYS A 156 -5.33 -9.18 -5.57
C LYS A 156 -5.05 -7.75 -5.97
N GLU A 157 -6.07 -7.02 -6.40
CA GLU A 157 -5.89 -5.60 -6.62
C GLU A 157 -5.51 -4.96 -5.28
N PRO A 158 -4.41 -4.18 -5.23
CA PRO A 158 -4.07 -3.46 -4.02
C PRO A 158 -5.26 -2.59 -3.64
N GLU A 159 -5.62 -2.57 -2.36
CA GLU A 159 -6.66 -1.67 -1.90
C GLU A 159 -6.28 -0.26 -2.37
N SER A 160 -7.14 0.33 -3.20
CA SER A 160 -7.00 1.73 -3.52
C SER A 160 -6.99 2.45 -2.19
N VAL A 161 -5.86 3.05 -1.80
CA VAL A 161 -5.83 4.02 -0.72
C VAL A 161 -6.67 5.19 -1.22
N SER A 162 -8.00 5.06 -1.09
CA SER A 162 -8.91 6.17 -1.30
C SER A 162 -8.49 7.14 -0.21
N ASN A 163 -7.86 8.24 -0.60
CA ASN A 163 -7.57 9.35 0.30
C ASN A 163 -8.87 10.10 0.62
N THR A 164 -9.98 9.38 0.74
CA THR A 164 -11.28 9.91 1.10
C THR A 164 -11.30 10.06 2.61
N VAL A 165 -10.85 11.22 3.08
CA VAL A 165 -11.04 11.62 4.46
C VAL A 165 -12.47 12.15 4.59
N THR A 166 -13.29 11.50 5.42
CA THR A 166 -14.60 12.04 5.80
C THR A 166 -14.38 13.03 6.94
N LEU A 167 -14.57 14.32 6.68
CA LEU A 167 -14.44 15.39 7.67
C LEU A 167 -15.82 15.96 8.01
N THR A 168 -16.15 16.04 9.29
CA THR A 168 -17.30 16.81 9.77
C THR A 168 -16.86 18.25 9.97
N LEU A 169 -17.17 19.12 9.01
CA LEU A 169 -16.83 20.54 9.08
C LEU A 169 -18.06 21.39 9.46
N PRO A 170 -17.86 22.49 10.21
CA PRO A 170 -18.92 23.42 10.52
C PRO A 170 -19.47 24.06 9.25
N CYS A 171 -20.78 24.30 9.21
CA CYS A 171 -21.42 24.96 8.07
C CYS A 171 -21.02 26.45 8.01
N SER A 172 -20.82 26.96 6.79
CA SER A 172 -20.71 28.39 6.58
C SER A 172 -22.04 29.09 6.88
N LEU A 173 -21.95 30.39 7.15
CA LEU A 173 -23.09 31.26 7.32
C LEU A 173 -23.90 31.35 6.01
N ARG A 174 -25.22 31.36 6.15
CA ARG A 174 -26.16 31.54 5.03
C ARG A 174 -26.54 33.00 4.80
N GLU A 175 -26.35 33.84 5.83
CA GLU A 175 -26.66 35.27 5.80
C GLU A 175 -25.54 36.05 6.51
N PRO A 176 -25.25 37.29 6.06
CA PRO A 176 -24.26 38.14 6.72
C PRO A 176 -24.64 38.50 8.16
N LYS A 177 -23.62 38.72 8.98
CA LYS A 177 -23.78 39.23 10.34
C LYS A 177 -22.57 40.05 10.77
N ASP A 178 -22.64 40.66 11.93
CA ASP A 178 -21.49 41.35 12.50
C ASP A 178 -20.45 40.36 13.06
N ALA A 179 -19.17 40.78 13.00
CA ALA A 179 -18.03 40.03 13.53
C ALA A 179 -17.84 38.61 12.93
N MET A 180 -18.06 38.45 11.62
CA MET A 180 -17.78 37.21 10.89
C MET A 180 -16.29 36.92 10.76
N TRP A 181 -15.96 35.66 10.49
CA TRP A 181 -14.63 35.18 10.14
C TRP A 181 -14.64 34.61 8.73
N VAL A 182 -13.57 34.81 7.97
CA VAL A 182 -13.43 34.32 6.60
C VAL A 182 -12.11 33.58 6.44
N VAL A 183 -12.13 32.53 5.62
CA VAL A 183 -10.96 31.69 5.36
C VAL A 183 -10.29 32.09 4.06
N TYR A 184 -8.97 32.24 4.11
CA TYR A 184 -8.09 32.52 2.98
C TYR A 184 -7.06 31.39 2.79
N PRO A 185 -6.37 31.34 1.65
CA PRO A 185 -5.36 30.31 1.39
C PRO A 185 -4.21 30.22 2.41
N TYR A 186 -3.97 31.28 3.18
CA TYR A 186 -2.86 31.43 4.12
C TYR A 186 -3.30 31.65 5.58
N GLY A 187 -4.60 31.61 5.87
CA GLY A 187 -5.11 31.68 7.25
C GLY A 187 -6.59 32.05 7.32
N CYS A 188 -7.11 32.23 8.53
CA CYS A 188 -8.45 32.77 8.76
C CYS A 188 -8.37 34.13 9.47
N ASN A 189 -9.14 35.11 9.00
CA ASN A 189 -9.16 36.47 9.55
C ASN A 189 -10.58 36.91 9.88
N LYS A 190 -10.70 37.86 10.81
CA LYS A 190 -11.97 38.55 11.04
C LYS A 190 -12.33 39.36 9.79
N SER A 191 -13.56 39.21 9.32
CA SER A 191 -14.07 39.96 8.18
C SER A 191 -14.03 41.46 8.48
N VAL A 192 -13.55 42.24 7.51
CA VAL A 192 -13.65 43.71 7.55
C VAL A 192 -15.08 44.19 7.27
N TYR A 193 -15.90 43.31 6.69
CA TYR A 193 -17.31 43.55 6.43
C TYR A 193 -18.17 42.97 7.56
N GLY A 194 -19.21 43.72 7.94
CA GLY A 194 -20.26 43.30 8.87
C GLY A 194 -21.51 42.83 8.14
N LYS A 195 -22.67 42.98 8.80
CA LYS A 195 -23.97 42.57 8.23
C LYS A 195 -24.38 43.29 6.94
N ASP A 196 -23.81 44.47 6.67
CA ASP A 196 -24.17 45.32 5.52
C ASP A 196 -23.38 44.99 4.24
N ILE A 197 -22.60 43.90 4.25
CA ILE A 197 -21.90 43.39 3.06
C ILE A 197 -22.92 43.08 1.95
N THR A 198 -22.55 43.37 0.71
CA THR A 198 -23.40 43.01 -0.44
C THR A 198 -23.43 41.49 -0.63
N SER A 199 -24.55 40.97 -1.11
CA SER A 199 -24.72 39.53 -1.38
C SER A 199 -23.63 39.00 -2.31
N ASP A 200 -23.24 39.78 -3.31
CA ASP A 200 -22.23 39.41 -4.30
C ASP A 200 -20.85 39.20 -3.68
N ILE A 201 -20.47 39.97 -2.66
CA ILE A 201 -19.20 39.79 -1.95
C ILE A 201 -19.34 38.64 -0.94
N PHE A 202 -20.47 38.54 -0.25
CA PHE A 202 -20.71 37.46 0.71
C PHE A 202 -20.68 36.08 0.08
N ALA A 203 -21.17 35.94 -1.16
CA ALA A 203 -21.18 34.68 -1.90
C ALA A 203 -19.79 34.21 -2.36
N GLN A 204 -18.76 35.07 -2.31
CA GLN A 204 -17.41 34.74 -2.80
C GLN A 204 -16.56 33.93 -1.81
N GLY A 205 -16.98 33.82 -0.55
CA GLY A 205 -16.15 33.21 0.49
C GLY A 205 -16.94 32.43 1.54
N PRO A 206 -16.33 31.42 2.16
CA PRO A 206 -16.94 30.76 3.30
C PRO A 206 -16.78 31.66 4.54
N TYR A 207 -17.89 32.25 4.99
CA TYR A 207 -17.97 33.03 6.22
C TYR A 207 -18.45 32.19 7.40
N PHE A 208 -17.92 32.46 8.58
CA PHE A 208 -18.19 31.71 9.81
C PHE A 208 -18.51 32.62 10.99
N ALA A 209 -19.28 32.06 11.91
CA ALA A 209 -19.67 32.72 13.16
C ALA A 209 -18.51 32.91 14.13
N SER A 210 -17.53 32.02 14.09
CA SER A 210 -16.44 31.95 15.06
C SER A 210 -15.10 31.76 14.36
N LYS A 211 -14.02 32.20 15.03
CA LYS A 211 -12.66 31.91 14.58
C LYS A 211 -12.39 30.41 14.54
N ALA A 212 -12.92 29.66 15.50
CA ALA A 212 -12.70 28.22 15.62
C ALA A 212 -13.25 27.46 14.40
N ASP A 213 -14.45 27.83 13.93
CA ASP A 213 -15.05 27.19 12.75
C ASP A 213 -14.27 27.50 11.47
N ALA A 214 -13.83 28.75 11.32
CA ALA A 214 -12.98 29.16 10.20
C ALA A 214 -11.61 28.46 10.24
N GLN A 215 -11.04 28.28 11.44
CA GLN A 215 -9.78 27.58 11.64
C GLN A 215 -9.90 26.08 11.29
N ALA A 216 -11.01 25.42 11.67
CA ALA A 216 -11.25 24.03 11.32
C ALA A 216 -11.25 23.80 9.81
N TRP A 217 -11.83 24.74 9.05
CA TRP A 217 -11.76 24.73 7.58
C TRP A 217 -10.35 24.97 7.04
N PHE A 218 -9.61 25.93 7.62
CA PHE A 218 -8.23 26.19 7.22
C PHE A 218 -7.33 24.97 7.44
N ASP A 219 -7.42 24.35 8.62
CA ASP A 219 -6.64 23.17 8.99
C ASP A 219 -6.99 21.99 8.08
N ALA A 220 -8.28 21.79 7.78
CA ALA A 220 -8.73 20.79 6.83
C ALA A 220 -8.16 21.01 5.43
N MET A 221 -8.05 22.26 4.97
CA MET A 221 -7.43 22.56 3.68
C MET A 221 -5.91 22.36 3.68
N GLN A 222 -5.21 22.73 4.76
CA GLN A 222 -3.76 22.53 4.87
C GLN A 222 -3.37 21.06 4.96
N ASN A 223 -4.08 20.28 5.79
CA ASN A 223 -3.81 18.85 5.98
C ASN A 223 -4.09 18.00 4.73
N ASN A 224 -4.80 18.56 3.74
CA ASN A 224 -5.11 17.91 2.46
C ASN A 224 -4.35 18.51 1.26
N ARG A 225 -3.45 19.48 1.47
CA ARG A 225 -2.52 19.94 0.42
C ARG A 225 -1.36 18.97 0.33
N ARG A 226 -1.24 18.27 -0.80
CA ARG A 226 -0.04 17.52 -1.18
C ARG A 226 0.94 18.41 -1.92
#